data_AF-A0A929VC38-F1
#
_entry.id   AF-A0A929VC38-F1
#
_cell.length_a   1.000
_cell.length_b   1.000
_cell.length_c   1.000
_cell.angle_alpha   90.00
_cell.angle_beta   90.00
_cell.angle_gamma   90.00
#
_symmetry.space_group_name_H-M   'P 1'
#
loop_
_entity.id
_entity.type
_entity.pdbx_description
1 polymer ?
#
loop_
_entity_poly.entity_id
_entity_poly.type
_entity_poly.pdbx_seq_one_letter_code
_entity_poly.pdbx_strand_id
1 'polypeptide(L)'
;MESFSSFALATGLIGGLALFLYGMSVMSDALTKAAGGRLESILTRITANRWIAYFFGILITAVVQSSSASTVMLVGLVNAGMMTLSQGVNLILGANLGTTFTAWLLSLNAISSDNMLINMFKPTSFTPFLALIGMVLQMFSHKEGRKNAGKILIGFSVLMYGMTMMSSAVAPLKNVPSFTSFLTKFNNPLLGLFVGIGFTMIIQSSAGTIGVVQALSASVAISYGIAIPVVVGAEVGTCITAILSSVGAGKNGKRAALMHLYFNVIKASLFMILFYTLNAFLHFAFLQHQAGMAGVAM
;
A
#
# COMPACT_ATOMS: atom_id res chain seq x y z
N MET A 1 1.35 22.76 28.69
CA MET A 1 1.63 22.91 27.25
C MET A 1 1.87 21.56 26.54
N GLU A 2 2.23 20.49 27.24
CA GLU A 2 2.42 19.14 26.63
C GLU A 2 1.12 18.45 26.16
N SER A 3 -0.02 18.67 26.83
CA SER A 3 -1.30 18.02 26.44
C SER A 3 -1.85 18.53 25.10
N PHE A 4 -1.68 19.83 24.81
CA PHE A 4 -2.13 20.45 23.55
C PHE A 4 -1.29 19.99 22.35
N SER A 5 0.02 19.77 22.56
CA SER A 5 0.92 19.15 21.57
C SER A 5 0.55 17.70 21.28
N SER A 6 0.24 16.92 22.31
CA SER A 6 -0.14 15.50 22.16
C SER A 6 -1.51 15.35 21.46
N PHE A 7 -2.46 16.22 21.77
CA PHE A 7 -3.76 16.25 21.12
C PHE A 7 -3.66 16.63 19.63
N ALA A 8 -2.90 17.68 19.30
CA ALA A 8 -2.66 18.09 17.91
C ALA A 8 -1.95 17.00 17.09
N LEU A 9 -1.02 16.27 17.71
CA LEU A 9 -0.35 15.13 17.10
C LEU A 9 -1.32 13.98 16.83
N ALA A 10 -2.11 13.58 17.83
CA ALA A 10 -3.06 12.48 17.70
C ALA A 10 -4.15 12.79 16.66
N THR A 11 -4.73 13.98 16.72
CA THR A 11 -5.74 14.44 15.75
C THR A 11 -5.15 14.61 14.35
N GLY A 12 -3.91 15.09 14.23
CA GLY A 12 -3.20 15.21 12.95
C GLY A 12 -2.92 13.85 12.31
N LEU A 13 -2.47 12.87 13.09
CA LEU A 13 -2.27 11.51 12.62
C LEU A 13 -3.57 10.82 12.24
N ILE A 14 -4.59 10.85 13.10
CA ILE A 14 -5.88 10.19 12.85
C ILE A 14 -6.59 10.86 11.67
N GLY A 15 -6.64 12.19 11.63
CA GLY A 15 -7.23 12.95 10.54
C GLY A 15 -6.50 12.73 9.21
N GLY A 16 -5.17 12.77 9.24
CA GLY A 16 -4.34 12.49 8.07
C GLY A 16 -4.51 11.06 7.56
N LEU A 17 -4.57 10.08 8.46
CA LEU A 17 -4.85 8.67 8.12
C LEU A 17 -6.25 8.50 7.53
N ALA A 18 -7.26 9.13 8.11
CA ALA A 18 -8.63 9.07 7.61
C ALA A 18 -8.74 9.65 6.18
N LEU A 19 -8.16 10.82 5.94
CA LEU A 19 -8.11 11.42 4.60
C LEU A 19 -7.31 10.55 3.62
N PHE A 20 -6.18 9.99 4.06
CA PHE A 20 -5.35 9.12 3.27
C PHE A 20 -6.11 7.86 2.82
N LEU A 21 -6.74 7.15 3.75
CA LEU A 21 -7.54 5.96 3.47
C LEU A 21 -8.78 6.27 2.63
N TYR A 22 -9.44 7.40 2.89
CA TYR A 22 -10.58 7.84 2.09
C TYR A 22 -10.18 8.16 0.65
N GLY A 23 -9.10 8.93 0.45
CA GLY A 23 -8.56 9.23 -0.88
C GLY A 23 -8.17 7.97 -1.64
N MET A 24 -7.54 7.00 -0.95
CA MET A 24 -7.22 5.69 -1.51
C MET A 24 -8.45 4.91 -1.93
N SER A 25 -9.51 4.87 -1.11
CA SER A 25 -10.77 4.21 -1.44
C SER A 25 -11.43 4.84 -2.66
N VAL A 26 -11.57 6.16 -2.69
CA VAL A 26 -12.21 6.89 -3.81
C VAL A 26 -11.44 6.67 -5.11
N MET A 27 -10.11 6.71 -5.06
CA MET A 27 -9.24 6.47 -6.20
C MET A 27 -9.36 5.03 -6.70
N SER A 28 -9.27 4.04 -5.80
CA SER A 28 -9.41 2.61 -6.10
C SER A 28 -10.76 2.30 -6.74
N ASP A 29 -11.86 2.83 -6.19
CA ASP A 29 -13.21 2.63 -6.72
C ASP A 29 -13.36 3.24 -8.11
N ALA A 30 -12.80 4.43 -8.33
CA ALA A 30 -12.88 5.11 -9.62
C ALA A 30 -12.03 4.42 -10.69
N LEU A 31 -10.83 3.93 -10.34
CA LEU A 31 -10.00 3.09 -11.21
C LEU A 31 -10.71 1.77 -11.55
N THR A 32 -11.32 1.14 -10.55
CA THR A 32 -12.11 -0.08 -10.72
C THR A 32 -13.29 0.16 -11.67
N LYS A 33 -14.05 1.24 -11.49
CA LYS A 33 -15.18 1.59 -12.38
C LYS A 33 -14.72 1.95 -13.79
N ALA A 34 -13.59 2.64 -13.93
CA ALA A 34 -12.99 2.90 -15.24
C ALA A 34 -12.58 1.60 -15.97
N ALA A 35 -12.28 0.54 -15.21
CA ALA A 35 -11.86 -0.76 -15.74
C ALA A 35 -12.97 -1.84 -15.78
N GLY A 36 -14.09 -1.64 -15.07
CA GLY A 36 -15.04 -2.68 -14.63
C GLY A 36 -15.75 -3.47 -15.73
N GLY A 37 -16.00 -2.91 -16.91
CA GLY A 37 -16.60 -3.67 -18.01
C GLY A 37 -15.63 -4.58 -18.76
N ARG A 38 -14.32 -4.31 -18.69
CA ARG A 38 -13.29 -5.07 -19.41
C ARG A 38 -12.63 -6.10 -18.50
N LEU A 39 -12.49 -5.81 -17.22
CA LEU A 39 -11.80 -6.69 -16.26
C LEU A 39 -12.51 -8.04 -16.09
N GLU A 40 -13.82 -8.07 -15.89
CA GLU A 40 -14.59 -9.33 -15.76
C GLU A 40 -14.58 -10.16 -17.06
N SER A 41 -14.72 -9.49 -18.21
CA SER A 41 -14.66 -10.14 -19.54
C SER A 41 -13.27 -10.68 -19.87
N ILE A 42 -12.20 -10.02 -19.41
CA ILE A 42 -10.82 -10.51 -19.58
C ILE A 42 -10.51 -11.61 -18.55
N LEU A 43 -10.99 -11.50 -17.32
CA LEU A 43 -10.85 -12.52 -16.26
C LEU A 43 -11.46 -13.86 -16.66
N THR A 44 -12.66 -13.84 -17.28
CA THR A 44 -13.30 -15.05 -17.82
C THR A 44 -12.56 -15.62 -19.04
N ARG A 45 -11.78 -14.81 -19.74
CA ARG A 45 -10.90 -15.23 -20.85
C ARG A 45 -9.47 -15.51 -20.43
N ILE A 46 -9.17 -15.54 -19.11
CA ILE A 46 -7.82 -15.88 -18.64
C ILE A 46 -7.51 -17.30 -19.10
N THR A 47 -6.62 -17.34 -20.08
CA THR A 47 -6.07 -18.56 -20.65
C THR A 47 -5.42 -19.42 -19.57
N ALA A 48 -5.36 -20.73 -19.77
CA ALA A 48 -4.64 -21.67 -18.90
C ALA A 48 -3.12 -21.42 -18.82
N ASN A 49 -2.59 -20.39 -19.51
CA ASN A 49 -1.17 -20.07 -19.50
C ASN A 49 -0.77 -19.35 -18.19
N ARG A 50 0.13 -19.98 -17.44
CA ARG A 50 0.67 -19.47 -16.16
C ARG A 50 1.20 -18.04 -16.25
N TRP A 51 1.84 -17.66 -17.35
CA TRP A 51 2.44 -16.34 -17.52
C TRP A 51 1.40 -15.25 -17.78
N ILE A 52 0.35 -15.58 -18.55
CA ILE A 52 -0.74 -14.64 -18.82
C ILE A 52 -1.49 -14.34 -17.52
N ALA A 53 -1.80 -15.36 -16.72
CA ALA A 53 -2.44 -15.17 -15.41
C ALA A 53 -1.58 -14.31 -14.46
N TYR A 54 -0.26 -14.53 -14.45
CA TYR A 54 0.68 -13.75 -13.64
C TYR A 54 0.75 -12.27 -14.06
N PHE A 55 1.04 -11.97 -15.33
CA PHE A 55 1.09 -10.57 -15.79
C PHE A 55 -0.26 -9.88 -15.69
N PHE A 56 -1.35 -10.61 -15.86
CA PHE A 56 -2.68 -10.09 -15.63
C PHE A 56 -2.90 -9.71 -14.15
N GLY A 57 -2.45 -10.54 -13.21
CA GLY A 57 -2.45 -10.21 -11.77
C GLY A 57 -1.69 -8.92 -11.44
N ILE A 58 -0.52 -8.73 -12.05
CA ILE A 58 0.26 -7.49 -11.94
C ILE A 58 -0.55 -6.31 -12.46
N LEU A 59 -1.07 -6.43 -13.69
CA LEU A 59 -1.78 -5.35 -14.37
C LEU A 59 -3.04 -4.94 -13.61
N ILE A 60 -3.88 -5.91 -13.21
CA ILE A 60 -5.13 -5.59 -12.51
C ILE A 60 -4.83 -4.97 -11.15
N THR A 61 -3.84 -5.47 -10.42
CA THR A 61 -3.50 -4.89 -9.10
C THR A 61 -2.85 -3.52 -9.25
N ALA A 62 -2.00 -3.30 -10.26
CA ALA A 62 -1.44 -1.98 -10.51
C ALA A 62 -2.50 -0.95 -10.92
N VAL A 63 -3.51 -1.36 -11.69
CA VAL A 63 -4.63 -0.50 -12.11
C VAL A 63 -5.60 -0.27 -10.96
N VAL A 64 -6.03 -1.33 -10.28
CA VAL A 64 -7.03 -1.26 -9.19
C VAL A 64 -6.42 -0.75 -7.88
N GLN A 65 -5.09 -0.87 -7.72
CA GLN A 65 -4.32 -0.50 -6.53
C GLN A 65 -4.67 -1.35 -5.29
N SER A 66 -5.32 -2.50 -5.48
CA SER A 66 -5.74 -3.38 -4.38
C SER A 66 -5.56 -4.86 -4.74
N SER A 67 -4.53 -5.47 -4.16
CA SER A 67 -4.33 -6.93 -4.20
C SER A 67 -5.39 -7.66 -3.37
N SER A 68 -5.87 -7.06 -2.27
CA SER A 68 -7.01 -7.58 -1.49
C SER A 68 -8.27 -7.73 -2.35
N ALA A 69 -8.65 -6.70 -3.12
CA ALA A 69 -9.82 -6.78 -4.00
C ALA A 69 -9.67 -7.89 -5.06
N SER A 70 -8.47 -7.98 -5.66
CA SER A 70 -8.16 -9.01 -6.66
C SER A 70 -8.21 -10.43 -6.08
N THR A 71 -7.72 -10.63 -4.86
CA THR A 71 -7.71 -11.94 -4.19
C THR A 71 -9.10 -12.35 -3.69
N VAL A 72 -9.90 -11.42 -3.14
CA VAL A 72 -11.29 -11.67 -2.76
C VAL A 72 -12.13 -12.07 -3.98
N MET A 73 -11.97 -11.35 -5.09
CA MET A 73 -12.63 -11.69 -6.36
C MET A 73 -12.25 -13.09 -6.82
N LEU A 74 -10.95 -13.41 -6.80
CA LEU A 74 -10.43 -14.72 -7.15
C LEU A 74 -11.00 -15.84 -6.27
N VAL A 75 -11.08 -15.64 -4.95
CA VAL A 75 -11.70 -16.61 -4.03
C VAL A 75 -13.15 -16.86 -4.44
N GLY A 76 -13.89 -15.81 -4.82
CA GLY A 76 -15.24 -15.91 -5.37
C GLY A 76 -15.30 -16.71 -6.67
N LEU A 77 -14.43 -16.42 -7.64
CA LEU A 77 -14.38 -17.12 -8.94
C LEU A 77 -14.02 -18.60 -8.80
N VAL A 78 -13.06 -18.93 -7.92
CA VAL A 78 -12.66 -20.31 -7.63
C VAL A 78 -13.78 -21.06 -6.88
N ASN A 79 -14.50 -20.37 -5.99
CA ASN A 79 -15.65 -20.94 -5.29
C ASN A 79 -16.82 -21.23 -6.24
N ALA A 80 -17.05 -20.35 -7.21
CA ALA A 80 -18.07 -20.51 -8.24
C ALA A 80 -17.70 -21.53 -9.34
N GLY A 81 -16.50 -22.13 -9.29
CA GLY A 81 -16.01 -23.06 -10.30
C GLY A 81 -15.66 -22.41 -11.65
N MET A 82 -15.69 -21.08 -11.73
CA MET A 82 -15.35 -20.32 -12.94
C MET A 82 -13.85 -20.24 -13.19
N MET A 83 -13.03 -20.50 -12.17
CA MET A 83 -11.58 -20.51 -12.28
C MET A 83 -10.96 -21.67 -11.49
N THR A 84 -9.90 -22.28 -12.04
CA THR A 84 -9.17 -23.33 -11.33
C THR A 84 -8.26 -22.74 -10.25
N LEU A 85 -7.95 -23.54 -9.22
CA LEU A 85 -7.00 -23.14 -8.18
C LEU A 85 -5.62 -22.80 -8.78
N SER A 86 -5.16 -23.54 -9.80
CA SER A 86 -3.87 -23.29 -10.45
C SER A 86 -3.81 -21.95 -11.18
N GLN A 87 -4.89 -21.54 -11.84
CA GLN A 87 -4.98 -20.20 -12.44
C GLN A 87 -4.96 -19.12 -11.34
N GLY A 88 -5.69 -19.37 -10.24
CA GLY A 88 -5.71 -18.47 -9.10
C GLY A 88 -4.34 -18.24 -8.48
N VAL A 89 -3.53 -19.28 -8.31
CA VAL A 89 -2.16 -19.14 -7.76
C VAL A 89 -1.35 -18.14 -8.58
N ASN A 90 -1.30 -18.29 -9.91
CA ASN A 90 -0.53 -17.39 -10.76
C ASN A 90 -1.02 -15.94 -10.70
N LEU A 91 -2.34 -15.74 -10.61
CA LEU A 91 -2.92 -14.41 -10.47
C LEU A 91 -2.59 -13.76 -9.12
N ILE A 92 -2.62 -14.51 -8.01
CA ILE A 92 -2.21 -14.03 -6.68
C ILE A 92 -0.73 -13.62 -6.68
N LEU A 93 0.13 -14.44 -7.29
CA LEU A 93 1.57 -14.12 -7.42
C LEU A 93 1.78 -12.78 -8.14
N GLY A 94 1.08 -12.58 -9.26
CA GLY A 94 1.12 -11.33 -9.99
C GLY A 94 0.54 -10.16 -9.20
N ALA A 95 -0.58 -10.36 -8.51
CA ALA A 95 -1.22 -9.34 -7.71
C ALA A 95 -0.31 -8.80 -6.60
N ASN A 96 0.42 -9.68 -5.93
CA ASN A 96 1.38 -9.26 -4.90
C ASN A 96 2.48 -8.37 -5.48
N LEU A 97 3.00 -8.70 -6.66
CA LEU A 97 4.00 -7.87 -7.34
C LEU A 97 3.40 -6.55 -7.87
N GLY A 98 2.12 -6.57 -8.27
CA GLY A 98 1.39 -5.36 -8.65
C GLY A 98 1.26 -4.33 -7.52
N THR A 99 1.16 -4.77 -6.26
CA THR A 99 1.11 -3.89 -5.07
C THR A 99 2.33 -2.97 -4.98
N THR A 100 3.48 -3.40 -5.49
CA THR A 100 4.71 -2.58 -5.54
C THR A 100 4.51 -1.30 -6.35
N PHE A 101 3.67 -1.31 -7.39
CA PHE A 101 3.36 -0.11 -8.16
C PHE A 101 2.68 0.96 -7.30
N THR A 102 1.87 0.56 -6.31
CA THR A 102 1.26 1.48 -5.34
C THR A 102 2.33 2.16 -4.48
N ALA A 103 3.28 1.39 -3.93
CA ALA A 103 4.34 1.94 -3.09
C ALA A 103 5.18 2.99 -3.85
N TRP A 104 5.46 2.73 -5.14
CA TRP A 104 6.13 3.68 -6.02
C TRP A 104 5.30 4.92 -6.32
N LEU A 105 4.00 4.75 -6.61
CA LEU A 105 3.08 5.87 -6.82
C LEU A 105 3.05 6.80 -5.60
N LEU A 106 3.00 6.23 -4.39
CA LEU A 106 3.02 6.99 -3.13
C LEU A 106 4.38 7.67 -2.88
N SER A 107 5.48 7.03 -3.30
CA SER A 107 6.83 7.58 -3.18
C SER A 107 7.08 8.83 -4.03
N LEU A 108 6.24 9.11 -5.04
CA LEU A 108 6.33 10.33 -5.84
C LEU A 108 6.20 11.60 -4.99
N ASN A 109 5.56 11.52 -3.83
CA ASN A 109 5.47 12.64 -2.88
C ASN A 109 6.85 13.00 -2.28
N ALA A 110 7.84 12.11 -2.37
CA ALA A 110 9.20 12.37 -1.91
C ALA A 110 10.05 13.19 -2.89
N ILE A 111 9.60 13.39 -4.13
CA ILE A 111 10.34 14.14 -5.16
C ILE A 111 10.60 15.55 -4.61
N SER A 112 11.83 15.83 -4.18
CA SER A 112 12.25 17.10 -3.61
C SER A 112 13.60 17.47 -4.19
N SER A 113 13.73 18.68 -4.74
CA SER A 113 14.98 19.20 -5.28
C SER A 113 15.03 20.72 -5.10
N ASP A 114 16.23 21.30 -5.06
CA ASP A 114 16.44 22.75 -4.97
C ASP A 114 16.01 23.50 -6.24
N ASN A 115 15.76 22.79 -7.35
CA ASN A 115 15.26 23.40 -8.57
C ASN A 115 13.76 23.69 -8.46
N MET A 116 13.37 24.97 -8.65
CA MET A 116 11.98 25.43 -8.64
C MET A 116 11.07 24.62 -9.57
N LEU A 117 11.56 24.25 -10.77
CA LEU A 117 10.85 23.39 -11.72
C LEU A 117 10.50 22.01 -11.13
N ILE A 118 11.43 21.39 -10.39
CA ILE A 118 11.20 20.07 -9.78
C ILE A 118 10.27 20.18 -8.56
N ASN A 119 10.35 21.27 -7.79
CA ASN A 119 9.39 21.57 -6.72
C ASN A 119 7.97 21.89 -7.25
N MET A 120 7.81 22.34 -8.49
CA MET A 120 6.50 22.43 -9.14
C MET A 120 5.93 21.06 -9.49
N PHE A 121 6.79 20.06 -9.75
CA PHE A 121 6.41 18.65 -9.91
C PHE A 121 6.29 17.90 -8.57
N LYS A 122 6.38 18.56 -7.41
CA LYS A 122 5.95 17.95 -6.16
C LYS A 122 4.45 17.70 -6.19
N PRO A 123 3.99 16.48 -5.85
CA PRO A 123 2.58 16.20 -5.69
C PRO A 123 1.89 17.22 -4.80
N THR A 124 2.49 17.63 -3.69
CA THR A 124 1.98 18.68 -2.78
C THR A 124 1.77 20.04 -3.44
N SER A 125 2.58 20.43 -4.42
CA SER A 125 2.45 21.71 -5.13
C SER A 125 1.35 21.68 -6.19
N PHE A 126 1.20 20.56 -6.90
CA PHE A 126 0.20 20.44 -7.97
C PHE A 126 -1.13 19.81 -7.52
N THR A 127 -1.20 19.17 -6.36
CA THR A 127 -2.41 18.47 -5.90
C THR A 127 -3.63 19.37 -5.72
N PRO A 128 -3.52 20.62 -5.24
CA PRO A 128 -4.67 21.54 -5.24
C PRO A 128 -5.23 21.77 -6.66
N PHE A 129 -4.37 21.87 -7.67
CA PHE A 129 -4.79 22.01 -9.07
C PHE A 129 -5.41 20.72 -9.61
N LEU A 130 -4.87 19.54 -9.28
CA LEU A 130 -5.49 18.27 -9.64
C LEU A 130 -6.84 18.07 -8.95
N ALA A 131 -6.99 18.48 -7.70
CA ALA A 131 -8.26 18.45 -6.99
C ALA A 131 -9.29 19.36 -7.69
N LEU A 132 -8.89 20.57 -8.09
CA LEU A 132 -9.76 21.50 -8.82
C LEU A 132 -10.17 20.94 -10.19
N ILE A 133 -9.22 20.46 -10.99
CA ILE A 133 -9.49 19.83 -12.29
C ILE A 133 -10.39 18.60 -12.10
N GLY A 134 -10.10 17.78 -11.09
CA GLY A 134 -10.87 16.60 -10.76
C GLY A 134 -12.31 16.94 -10.39
N MET A 135 -12.51 17.97 -9.56
CA MET A 135 -13.83 18.51 -9.20
C MET A 135 -14.59 19.02 -10.42
N VAL A 136 -13.94 19.81 -11.28
CA VAL A 136 -14.54 20.30 -12.52
C VAL A 136 -14.95 19.14 -13.42
N LEU A 137 -14.06 18.16 -13.64
CA LEU A 137 -14.37 16.98 -14.44
C LEU A 137 -15.52 16.18 -13.84
N GLN A 138 -15.57 15.98 -12.52
CA GLN A 138 -16.63 15.23 -11.86
C GLN A 138 -17.98 15.96 -11.91
N MET A 139 -18.00 17.28 -11.68
CA MET A 139 -19.24 18.06 -11.60
C MET A 139 -19.83 18.38 -12.97
N PHE A 140 -19.00 18.74 -13.95
CA PHE A 140 -19.47 19.27 -15.24
C PHE A 140 -19.44 18.25 -16.39
N SER A 141 -18.80 17.09 -16.23
CA SER A 141 -18.82 16.08 -17.30
C SER A 141 -20.09 15.26 -17.27
N HIS A 142 -20.76 15.11 -18.41
CA HIS A 142 -21.88 14.16 -18.55
C HIS A 142 -21.43 12.72 -18.83
N LYS A 143 -20.21 12.53 -19.34
CA LYS A 143 -19.63 11.22 -19.66
C LYS A 143 -19.06 10.54 -18.42
N GLU A 144 -19.45 9.29 -18.17
CA GLU A 144 -19.04 8.51 -17.00
C GLU A 144 -17.53 8.31 -16.91
N GLY A 145 -16.84 8.06 -18.03
CA GLY A 145 -15.39 7.93 -18.06
C GLY A 145 -14.65 9.20 -17.59
N ARG A 146 -15.14 10.39 -17.95
CA ARG A 146 -14.57 11.66 -17.48
C ARG A 146 -14.89 11.92 -16.00
N LYS A 147 -16.07 11.53 -15.53
CA LYS A 147 -16.40 11.58 -14.10
C LYS A 147 -15.48 10.68 -13.27
N ASN A 148 -15.19 9.47 -13.77
CA ASN A 148 -14.26 8.55 -13.10
C ASN A 148 -12.84 9.10 -13.11
N ALA A 149 -12.37 9.68 -14.22
CA ALA A 149 -11.08 10.38 -14.25
C ALA A 149 -11.03 11.53 -13.21
N GLY A 150 -12.11 12.30 -13.07
CA GLY A 150 -12.23 13.34 -12.04
C GLY A 150 -12.12 12.78 -10.62
N LYS A 151 -12.81 11.69 -10.32
CA LYS A 151 -12.73 11.00 -9.02
C LYS A 151 -11.34 10.44 -8.72
N ILE A 152 -10.63 9.92 -9.73
CA ILE A 152 -9.24 9.47 -9.58
C ILE A 152 -8.35 10.64 -9.13
N LEU A 153 -8.47 11.80 -9.79
CA LEU A 153 -7.69 12.99 -9.45
C LEU A 153 -8.02 13.53 -8.04
N ILE A 154 -9.29 13.56 -7.66
CA ILE A 154 -9.71 13.98 -6.31
C ILE A 154 -9.19 12.98 -5.27
N GLY A 155 -9.39 11.68 -5.49
CA GLY A 155 -8.92 10.62 -4.59
C GLY A 155 -7.41 10.70 -4.37
N PHE A 156 -6.64 10.83 -5.45
CA PHE A 156 -5.18 11.04 -5.39
C PHE A 156 -4.82 12.30 -4.59
N SER A 157 -5.53 13.41 -4.81
CA SER A 157 -5.24 14.68 -4.13
C SER A 157 -5.53 14.63 -2.63
N VAL A 158 -6.68 14.06 -2.24
CA VAL A 158 -7.04 13.87 -0.83
C VAL A 158 -6.07 12.90 -0.14
N LEU A 159 -5.67 11.84 -0.86
CA LEU A 159 -4.68 10.87 -0.39
C LEU A 159 -3.34 11.57 -0.07
N MET A 160 -2.79 12.32 -1.02
CA MET A 160 -1.54 13.07 -0.85
C MET A 160 -1.62 14.11 0.28
N TYR A 161 -2.76 14.79 0.40
CA TYR A 161 -2.99 15.74 1.51
C TYR A 161 -2.99 15.03 2.86
N GLY A 162 -3.63 13.85 2.96
CA GLY A 162 -3.59 13.00 4.15
C GLY A 162 -2.17 12.58 4.54
N MET A 163 -1.33 12.19 3.56
CA MET A 163 0.09 11.89 3.82
C MET A 163 0.87 13.09 4.35
N THR A 164 0.61 14.26 3.79
CA THR A 164 1.26 15.51 4.22
C THR A 164 0.84 15.89 5.64
N MET A 165 -0.44 15.74 5.97
CA MET A 165 -0.97 15.98 7.31
C MET A 165 -0.35 15.03 8.34
N MET A 166 -0.26 13.72 8.02
CA MET A 166 0.41 12.74 8.89
C MET A 166 1.87 13.12 9.12
N SER A 167 2.60 13.43 8.04
CA SER A 167 4.01 13.83 8.07
C SER A 167 4.24 15.06 8.97
N SER A 168 3.45 16.10 8.76
CA SER A 168 3.50 17.34 9.55
C SER A 168 3.16 17.12 11.03
N ALA A 169 2.22 16.22 11.33
CA ALA A 169 1.81 15.92 12.70
C ALA A 169 2.94 15.25 13.51
N VAL A 170 3.76 14.41 12.86
CA VAL A 170 4.87 13.69 13.52
C VAL A 170 6.21 14.39 13.42
N ALA A 171 6.37 15.39 12.54
CA ALA A 171 7.62 16.13 12.37
C ALA A 171 8.22 16.68 13.69
N PRO A 172 7.44 17.22 14.65
CA PRO A 172 7.98 17.68 15.93
C PRO A 172 8.64 16.59 16.76
N LEU A 173 8.24 15.32 16.59
CA LEU A 173 8.79 14.19 17.34
C LEU A 173 10.27 13.95 17.05
N LYS A 174 10.79 14.40 15.90
CA LYS A 174 12.22 14.32 15.57
C LYS A 174 13.10 15.05 16.59
N ASN A 175 12.55 16.08 17.24
CA ASN A 175 13.27 16.90 18.22
C ASN A 175 13.10 16.39 19.66
N VAL A 176 12.38 15.29 19.88
CA VAL A 176 12.15 14.70 21.21
C VAL A 176 13.18 13.60 21.46
N PRO A 177 14.16 13.79 22.38
CA PRO A 177 15.22 12.80 22.63
C PRO A 177 14.70 11.45 23.12
N SER A 178 13.62 11.45 23.90
CA SER A 178 12.97 10.22 24.38
C SER A 178 12.41 9.39 23.23
N PHE A 179 11.81 10.04 22.22
CA PHE A 179 11.23 9.37 21.06
C PHE A 179 12.29 8.86 20.09
N THR A 180 13.32 9.66 19.80
CA THR A 180 14.45 9.22 18.96
C THR A 180 15.24 8.08 19.60
N SER A 181 15.46 8.12 20.92
CA SER A 181 16.08 7.03 21.68
C SER A 181 15.21 5.77 21.75
N PHE A 182 13.89 5.91 21.72
CA PHE A 182 12.97 4.78 21.63
C PHE A 182 13.01 4.13 20.24
N LEU A 183 13.05 4.93 19.16
CA LEU A 183 13.17 4.43 17.80
C LEU A 183 14.51 3.72 17.54
N THR A 184 15.61 4.20 18.11
CA THR A 184 16.91 3.51 17.97
C THR A 184 16.98 2.20 18.75
N LYS A 185 16.16 2.03 19.80
CA LYS A 185 15.98 0.75 20.51
C LYS A 185 15.11 -0.25 19.73
N PHE A 186 14.37 0.19 18.71
CA PHE A 186 13.54 -0.64 17.83
C PHE A 186 14.35 -1.42 16.77
N ASN A 187 15.58 -1.85 17.09
CA ASN A 187 16.42 -2.64 16.18
C ASN A 187 16.02 -4.11 16.06
N ASN A 188 14.88 -4.53 16.65
CA ASN A 188 14.41 -5.91 16.54
C ASN A 188 13.57 -6.09 15.26
N PRO A 189 14.07 -6.84 14.26
CA PRO A 189 13.37 -7.01 13.00
C PRO A 189 12.07 -7.81 13.13
N LEU A 190 11.98 -8.74 14.08
CA LEU A 190 10.74 -9.49 14.32
C LEU A 190 9.64 -8.57 14.86
N LEU A 191 9.99 -7.62 15.71
CA LEU A 191 9.04 -6.64 16.22
C LEU A 191 8.48 -5.78 15.09
N GLY A 192 9.35 -5.31 14.18
CA GLY A 192 8.91 -4.57 12.99
C GLY A 192 7.97 -5.41 12.10
N LEU A 193 8.30 -6.68 11.87
CA LEU A 193 7.44 -7.63 11.14
C LEU A 193 6.04 -7.73 11.76
N PHE A 194 5.94 -7.97 13.08
CA PHE A 194 4.65 -8.11 13.76
C PHE A 194 3.86 -6.80 13.82
N VAL A 195 4.54 -5.66 13.94
CA VAL A 195 3.88 -4.34 13.85
C VAL A 195 3.26 -4.16 12.46
N GLY A 196 3.99 -4.48 11.39
CA GLY A 196 3.47 -4.43 10.02
C GLY A 196 2.28 -5.35 9.81
N ILE A 197 2.34 -6.59 10.31
CA ILE A 197 1.24 -7.56 10.27
C ILE A 197 0.02 -7.00 11.00
N GLY A 198 0.18 -6.61 12.27
CA GLY A 198 -0.89 -6.10 13.12
C GLY A 198 -1.60 -4.90 12.53
N PHE A 199 -0.81 -3.89 12.14
CA PHE A 199 -1.36 -2.65 11.58
C PHE A 199 -2.11 -2.90 10.27
N THR A 200 -1.55 -3.75 9.41
CA THR A 200 -2.20 -4.10 8.14
C THR A 200 -3.43 -4.97 8.32
N MET A 201 -3.48 -5.83 9.34
CA MET A 201 -4.70 -6.59 9.62
C MET A 201 -5.85 -5.69 10.08
N ILE A 202 -5.53 -4.63 10.84
CA ILE A 202 -6.52 -3.66 11.33
C ILE A 202 -7.03 -2.80 10.17
N ILE A 203 -6.12 -2.23 9.39
CA ILE A 203 -6.46 -1.34 8.26
C ILE A 203 -6.95 -2.11 7.04
N GLN A 204 -6.56 -3.38 6.92
CA GLN A 204 -6.84 -4.28 5.80
C GLN A 204 -6.24 -3.84 4.45
N SER A 205 -5.20 -2.99 4.47
CA SER A 205 -4.53 -2.48 3.28
C SER A 205 -3.01 -2.38 3.50
N SER A 206 -2.21 -3.21 2.79
CA SER A 206 -0.74 -3.07 2.84
C SER A 206 -0.28 -1.78 2.20
N ALA A 207 -0.88 -1.36 1.09
CA ALA A 207 -0.64 -0.03 0.51
C ALA A 207 -0.91 1.09 1.53
N GLY A 208 -1.96 0.91 2.34
CA GLY A 208 -2.29 1.81 3.43
C GLY A 208 -1.18 1.89 4.48
N THR A 209 -0.76 0.73 5.00
CA THR A 209 0.35 0.61 5.95
C THR A 209 1.66 1.15 5.41
N ILE A 210 2.02 0.79 4.17
CA ILE A 210 3.24 1.26 3.50
C ILE A 210 3.22 2.78 3.36
N GLY A 211 2.08 3.38 2.98
CA GLY A 211 1.93 4.83 2.89
C GLY A 211 2.10 5.54 4.25
N VAL A 212 1.62 4.93 5.33
CA VAL A 212 1.89 5.43 6.70
C VAL A 212 3.38 5.37 7.00
N VAL A 213 4.04 4.23 6.76
CA VAL A 213 5.50 4.10 6.98
C VAL A 213 6.27 5.12 6.14
N GLN A 214 5.87 5.35 4.88
CA GLN A 214 6.47 6.37 4.01
C GLN A 214 6.30 7.79 4.58
N ALA A 215 5.09 8.17 4.99
CA ALA A 215 4.82 9.48 5.59
C ALA A 215 5.65 9.70 6.88
N LEU A 216 5.72 8.67 7.73
CA LEU A 216 6.53 8.73 8.93
C LEU A 216 8.03 8.83 8.61
N SER A 217 8.52 8.06 7.64
CA SER A 217 9.94 8.03 7.23
C SER A 217 10.41 9.37 6.65
N ALA A 218 9.50 10.13 6.03
CA ALA A 218 9.79 11.47 5.53
C ALA A 218 10.04 12.51 6.65
N SER A 219 9.51 12.28 7.85
CA SER A 219 9.46 13.30 8.92
C SER A 219 10.25 12.92 10.15
N VAL A 220 10.23 11.63 10.48
CA VAL A 220 10.91 11.01 11.61
C VAL A 220 11.99 10.08 11.04
N ALA A 221 13.17 10.07 11.65
CA ALA A 221 14.30 9.25 11.20
C ALA A 221 14.08 7.74 11.43
N ILE A 222 13.11 7.15 10.72
CA ILE A 222 12.91 5.71 10.66
C ILE A 222 14.05 5.13 9.81
N SER A 223 14.80 4.19 10.37
CA SER A 223 15.88 3.51 9.66
C SER A 223 15.36 2.40 8.76
N TYR A 224 16.15 2.00 7.76
CA TYR A 224 15.85 0.81 6.94
C TYR A 224 15.69 -0.46 7.80
N GLY A 225 16.40 -0.55 8.93
CA GLY A 225 16.27 -1.66 9.88
C GLY A 225 14.87 -1.85 10.46
N ILE A 226 14.07 -0.79 10.54
CA ILE A 226 12.66 -0.85 10.98
C ILE A 226 11.72 -0.90 9.78
N ALA A 227 11.97 -0.07 8.76
CA ALA A 227 11.07 0.05 7.61
C ALA A 227 10.93 -1.26 6.84
N ILE A 228 12.03 -1.97 6.57
CA ILE A 228 12.02 -3.22 5.79
C ILE A 228 11.13 -4.28 6.45
N PRO A 229 11.33 -4.66 7.73
CA PRO A 229 10.46 -5.63 8.38
C PRO A 229 8.99 -5.21 8.44
N VAL A 230 8.70 -3.93 8.66
CA VAL A 230 7.30 -3.45 8.70
C VAL A 230 6.63 -3.61 7.34
N VAL A 231 7.31 -3.28 6.24
CA VAL A 231 6.78 -3.47 4.88
C VAL A 231 6.57 -4.95 4.56
N VAL A 232 7.54 -5.81 4.91
CA VAL A 232 7.40 -7.28 4.77
C VAL A 232 6.23 -7.81 5.60
N GLY A 233 6.04 -7.28 6.81
CA GLY A 233 4.93 -7.63 7.68
C GLY A 233 3.59 -7.18 7.11
N ALA A 234 3.55 -6.02 6.47
CA ALA A 234 2.33 -5.52 5.84
C ALA A 234 1.82 -6.46 4.75
N GLU A 235 2.71 -7.00 3.92
CA GLU A 235 2.38 -7.98 2.90
C GLU A 235 1.78 -9.28 3.47
N VAL A 236 2.26 -9.72 4.63
CA VAL A 236 1.67 -10.87 5.34
C VAL A 236 0.29 -10.51 5.91
N GLY A 237 0.17 -9.33 6.54
CA GLY A 237 -1.08 -8.86 7.15
C GLY A 237 -2.24 -8.74 6.17
N THR A 238 -1.98 -8.37 4.91
CA THR A 238 -3.00 -8.28 3.83
C THR A 238 -3.79 -9.57 3.63
N CYS A 239 -3.20 -10.73 3.97
CA CYS A 239 -3.86 -12.03 3.83
C CYS A 239 -5.14 -12.17 4.66
N ILE A 240 -5.35 -11.35 5.69
CA ILE A 240 -6.56 -11.39 6.52
C ILE A 240 -7.83 -11.22 5.68
N THR A 241 -7.77 -10.39 4.64
CA THR A 241 -8.92 -10.10 3.78
C THR A 241 -9.40 -11.33 3.02
N ALA A 242 -8.46 -12.09 2.44
CA ALA A 242 -8.75 -13.34 1.76
C ALA A 242 -9.30 -14.40 2.74
N ILE A 243 -8.72 -14.49 3.93
CA ILE A 243 -9.19 -15.40 4.99
C ILE A 243 -10.63 -15.08 5.37
N LEU A 244 -10.93 -13.82 5.70
CA LEU A 244 -12.28 -13.35 6.02
C LEU A 244 -13.27 -13.61 4.87
N SER A 245 -12.88 -13.34 3.62
CA SER A 245 -13.74 -13.61 2.46
C SER A 245 -14.03 -15.10 2.22
N SER A 246 -13.18 -15.99 2.73
CA SER A 246 -13.29 -17.43 2.51
C SER A 246 -14.10 -18.18 3.57
N VAL A 247 -14.54 -17.50 4.64
CA VAL A 247 -15.25 -18.13 5.78
C VAL A 247 -16.50 -18.89 5.32
N GLY A 248 -17.27 -18.30 4.40
CA GLY A 248 -18.47 -18.92 3.80
C GLY A 248 -18.22 -19.69 2.50
N ALA A 249 -16.97 -19.80 2.04
CA ALA A 249 -16.65 -20.46 0.79
C ALA A 249 -16.53 -21.99 0.93
N GLY A 250 -16.72 -22.71 -0.17
CA GLY A 250 -16.44 -24.14 -0.28
C GLY A 250 -14.94 -24.46 -0.23
N LYS A 251 -14.61 -25.75 -0.35
CA LYS A 251 -13.24 -26.27 -0.20
C LYS A 251 -12.21 -25.56 -1.08
N ASN A 252 -12.57 -25.26 -2.33
CA ASN A 252 -11.66 -24.61 -3.27
C ASN A 252 -11.47 -23.12 -2.96
N GLY A 253 -12.50 -22.40 -2.51
CA GLY A 253 -12.35 -21.01 -2.08
C GLY A 253 -11.48 -20.87 -0.82
N LYS A 254 -11.67 -21.76 0.17
CA LYS A 254 -10.79 -21.83 1.36
C LYS A 254 -9.35 -22.17 0.97
N ARG A 255 -9.13 -23.10 0.04
CA ARG A 255 -7.80 -23.40 -0.50
C ARG A 255 -7.15 -22.18 -1.15
N ALA A 256 -7.89 -21.42 -1.95
CA ALA A 256 -7.36 -20.21 -2.58
C ALA A 256 -6.91 -19.16 -1.55
N ALA A 257 -7.70 -18.93 -0.50
CA ALA A 257 -7.33 -18.01 0.59
C ALA A 257 -6.10 -18.50 1.38
N LEU A 258 -6.04 -19.79 1.69
CA LEU A 258 -4.87 -20.39 2.36
C LEU A 258 -3.62 -20.35 1.48
N MET A 259 -3.75 -20.50 0.16
CA MET A 259 -2.62 -20.33 -0.76
C MET A 259 -2.06 -18.91 -0.70
N HIS A 260 -2.92 -17.89 -0.66
CA HIS A 260 -2.50 -16.50 -0.50
C HIS A 260 -1.72 -16.30 0.81
N LEU A 261 -2.24 -16.84 1.92
CA LEU A 261 -1.60 -16.79 3.23
C LEU A 261 -0.23 -17.49 3.23
N TYR A 262 -0.18 -18.76 2.81
CA TYR A 262 1.05 -19.54 2.82
C TYR A 262 2.11 -18.92 1.92
N PHE A 263 1.73 -18.44 0.74
CA PHE A 263 2.67 -17.78 -0.15
C PHE A 263 3.31 -16.55 0.51
N ASN A 264 2.52 -15.66 1.11
CA ASN A 264 3.07 -14.47 1.75
C ASN A 264 3.88 -14.79 3.01
N VAL A 265 3.45 -15.76 3.82
CA VAL A 265 4.21 -16.19 5.00
C VAL A 265 5.54 -16.82 4.62
N ILE A 266 5.57 -17.70 3.61
CA ILE A 266 6.80 -18.32 3.10
C ILE A 266 7.71 -17.25 2.49
N LYS A 267 7.18 -16.38 1.63
CA LYS A 267 7.91 -15.25 1.02
C LYS A 267 8.57 -14.38 2.09
N ALA A 268 7.81 -13.95 3.09
CA ALA A 268 8.29 -13.12 4.18
C ALA A 268 9.35 -13.84 5.03
N SER A 269 9.10 -15.09 5.39
CA SER A 269 10.03 -15.88 6.22
C SER A 269 11.35 -16.12 5.50
N LEU A 270 11.31 -16.53 4.23
CA LEU A 270 12.50 -16.73 3.41
C LEU A 270 13.28 -15.43 3.23
N PHE A 271 12.59 -14.32 2.93
CA PHE A 271 13.22 -13.01 2.80
C PHE A 271 13.91 -12.59 4.11
N MET A 272 13.20 -12.67 5.24
CA MET A 272 13.76 -12.29 6.55
C MET A 272 14.96 -13.15 6.93
N ILE A 273 14.88 -14.48 6.77
CA ILE A 273 16.00 -15.38 7.08
C ILE A 273 17.19 -15.05 6.18
N LEU A 274 17.01 -15.00 4.86
CA LEU A 274 18.10 -14.76 3.92
C LEU A 274 18.74 -13.38 4.13
N PHE A 275 17.91 -12.33 4.23
CA PHE A 275 18.36 -10.95 4.37
C PHE A 275 19.16 -10.73 5.65
N TYR A 276 18.64 -11.19 6.80
CA TYR A 276 19.32 -11.01 8.08
C TYR A 276 20.52 -11.95 8.26
N THR A 277 20.51 -13.14 7.63
CA THR A 277 21.70 -14.00 7.57
C THR A 277 22.80 -13.33 6.77
N LEU A 278 22.50 -12.80 5.59
CA LEU A 278 23.47 -12.04 4.79
C LEU A 278 23.97 -10.81 5.54
N ASN A 279 23.10 -10.09 6.23
CA ASN A 279 23.50 -8.95 7.05
C ASN A 279 24.46 -9.35 8.20
N ALA A 280 24.30 -10.53 8.78
CA ALA A 280 25.21 -11.01 9.84
C ALA A 280 26.65 -11.23 9.34
N PHE A 281 26.83 -11.53 8.05
CA PHE A 281 28.15 -11.68 7.44
C PHE A 281 28.66 -10.37 6.81
N LEU A 282 27.79 -9.66 6.07
CA LEU A 282 28.17 -8.51 5.24
C LEU A 282 28.03 -7.15 5.95
N HIS A 283 27.32 -7.08 7.08
CA HIS A 283 27.10 -5.88 7.88
C HIS A 283 26.60 -4.69 7.04
N PHE A 284 25.36 -4.78 6.56
CA PHE A 284 24.77 -3.75 5.72
C PHE A 284 24.67 -2.39 6.44
N ALA A 285 25.61 -1.49 6.14
CA ALA A 285 25.68 -0.15 6.73
C ALA A 285 24.40 0.67 6.49
N PHE A 286 23.71 0.43 5.36
CA PHE A 286 22.48 1.15 5.03
C PHE A 286 21.32 0.88 5.99
N LEU A 287 21.35 -0.21 6.78
CA LEU A 287 20.28 -0.51 7.74
C LEU A 287 20.15 0.55 8.83
N GLN A 288 21.24 1.28 9.13
CA GLN A 288 21.25 2.39 10.07
C GLN A 288 20.91 3.74 9.41
N HIS A 289 20.89 3.80 8.08
CA HIS A 289 20.51 5.02 7.37
C HIS A 289 18.99 5.25 7.48
N GLN A 290 18.60 6.52 7.50
CA GLN A 290 17.20 6.91 7.43
C GLN A 290 16.61 6.44 6.10
N ALA A 291 15.50 5.70 6.17
CA ALA A 291 14.71 5.33 5.01
C ALA A 291 14.00 6.59 4.49
N GLY A 292 14.15 6.92 3.21
CA GLY A 292 13.27 7.87 2.53
C GLY A 292 12.01 7.17 2.02
N MET A 293 10.98 7.91 1.58
CA MET A 293 9.76 7.26 1.07
C MET A 293 10.02 6.35 -0.14
N ALA A 294 10.97 6.73 -1.01
CA ALA A 294 11.42 5.89 -2.11
C ALA A 294 12.16 4.64 -1.60
N GLY A 295 12.96 4.76 -0.54
CA GLY A 295 13.62 3.63 0.10
C GLY A 295 12.64 2.62 0.72
N VAL A 296 11.51 3.10 1.25
CA VAL A 296 10.42 2.25 1.73
C VAL A 296 9.66 1.56 0.57
N ALA A 297 9.70 2.13 -0.63
CA ALA A 297 9.04 1.56 -1.82
C ALA A 297 9.88 0.50 -2.56
N MET A 298 11.18 0.42 -2.27
CA MET A 298 12.14 -0.49 -2.92
C MET A 298 12.07 -1.92 -2.36
#